data_AF-A0A0C9SUT3-F1
#
_entry.id   AF-A0A0C9SUT3-F1
#
_cell.length_a   1.000
_cell.length_b   1.000
_cell.length_c   1.000
_cell.angle_alpha   90.00
_cell.angle_beta   90.00
_cell.angle_gamma   90.00
#
_symmetry.space_group_name_H-M   'P 1'
#
loop_
_entity.id
_entity.type
_entity.pdbx_description
1 polymer ?
#
loop_
_entity_poly.entity_id
_entity_poly.type
_entity_poly.pdbx_seq_one_letter_code
_entity_poly.pdbx_strand_id
1 'polypeptide(L)'
;MCKKQLTNPLDVLPLELVGYIFHLWLLDSIYPNTKYSHSQLPVLLCLVSKSWRDLVYATPLLWAHIILELSQGAVPTLHALQKRLEHSQSAPLFLDVVVREQPDRDALRVLLAESSRFYHLNLSILDFSWCDDIPTQGFTQLRKLTVHTGFQIPTDVGVLNVVFSSAPRLRYVKWLSTGDPRLVGVNGHQLHSLDLTVFYLPVTRLLDVLAACPNLRDLVITFQGEHEYTPILPRERMLLPELRSLVLDGTGHLACILRSIQAPFLSCLDIKWWHYSSRECGLEALQSLLAYSPHLEQIALRRFLETEEELISIIVNNTNLLRLTVAAERWQTSFITHKTFELLTRQAHGRYALPHLEKLEFWGALDVPDEVVLRMIESRMSPPDDVGHTPRSGGAWSLKSIWMDGCEPMAEESISRLETICQESGLKAEGTFARRNHISISTSTIATELQTPRFSFFFRPGATVLWVFKLLLGRQ
;
A
#
# COMPACT_ATOMS: atom_id res chain seq x y z
N MET A 1 -10.91 -46.24 -22.91
CA MET A 1 -10.42 -45.02 -22.23
C MET A 1 -9.11 -44.57 -22.89
N CYS A 2 -9.13 -43.52 -23.71
CA CYS A 2 -7.88 -42.94 -24.24
C CYS A 2 -7.16 -42.18 -23.10
N LYS A 3 -6.00 -42.67 -22.67
CA LYS A 3 -5.10 -41.92 -21.79
C LYS A 3 -4.59 -40.73 -22.61
N LYS A 4 -5.10 -39.52 -22.36
CA LYS A 4 -4.48 -38.30 -22.88
C LYS A 4 -3.05 -38.26 -22.35
N GLN A 5 -2.09 -38.43 -23.25
CA GLN A 5 -0.68 -38.32 -22.91
C GLN A 5 -0.45 -36.86 -22.52
N LEU A 6 -0.03 -36.60 -21.28
CA LEU A 6 0.31 -35.27 -20.82
C LEU A 6 1.48 -34.77 -21.66
N THR A 7 1.24 -33.77 -22.50
CA THR A 7 2.28 -33.15 -23.31
C THR A 7 3.22 -32.37 -22.40
N ASN A 8 4.53 -32.63 -22.48
CA ASN A 8 5.51 -31.89 -21.72
C ASN A 8 5.53 -30.44 -22.25
N PRO A 9 5.35 -29.42 -21.39
CA PRO A 9 5.31 -28.03 -21.83
C PRO A 9 6.59 -27.60 -22.55
N LEU A 10 7.75 -28.21 -22.24
CA LEU A 10 9.01 -27.95 -22.93
C LEU A 10 9.03 -28.39 -24.40
N ASP A 11 8.14 -29.31 -24.80
CA ASP A 11 8.06 -29.80 -26.18
C ASP A 11 7.15 -28.92 -27.05
N VAL A 12 6.36 -28.04 -26.43
CA VAL A 12 5.31 -27.23 -27.09
C VAL A 12 5.59 -25.73 -27.00
N LEU A 13 6.21 -25.28 -25.92
CA LEU A 13 6.46 -23.87 -25.65
C LEU A 13 7.94 -23.50 -25.82
N PRO A 14 8.25 -22.29 -26.32
CA PRO A 14 9.60 -21.72 -26.26
C PRO A 14 10.16 -21.74 -24.83
N LEU A 15 11.46 -22.02 -24.70
CA LEU A 15 12.14 -22.15 -23.41
C LEU A 15 12.05 -20.86 -22.58
N GLU A 16 12.01 -19.70 -23.24
CA GLU A 16 11.86 -18.40 -22.61
C GLU A 16 10.51 -18.28 -21.91
N LEU A 17 9.44 -18.78 -22.52
CA LEU A 17 8.10 -18.77 -21.92
C LEU A 17 8.03 -19.75 -20.74
N VAL A 18 8.63 -20.93 -20.86
CA VAL A 18 8.66 -21.88 -19.74
C VAL A 18 9.49 -21.36 -18.57
N GLY A 19 10.64 -20.74 -18.85
CA GLY A 19 11.46 -20.05 -17.86
C GLY A 19 10.69 -18.91 -17.17
N TYR A 20 9.92 -18.13 -17.93
CA TYR A 20 9.06 -17.09 -17.37
C TYR A 20 7.93 -17.65 -16.49
N ILE A 21 7.28 -18.73 -16.91
CA ILE A 21 6.26 -19.43 -16.10
C ILE A 21 6.87 -19.93 -14.78
N PHE A 22 8.07 -20.53 -14.83
CA PHE A 22 8.77 -20.97 -13.61
C PHE A 22 9.14 -19.80 -12.70
N HIS A 23 9.52 -18.66 -13.27
CA HIS A 23 9.81 -17.46 -12.51
C HIS A 23 8.57 -16.92 -11.80
N LEU A 24 7.42 -16.86 -12.48
CA LEU A 24 6.15 -16.45 -11.86
C LEU A 24 5.73 -17.41 -10.73
N TRP A 25 5.81 -18.73 -10.98
CA TRP A 25 5.55 -19.73 -9.95
C TRP A 25 6.46 -19.58 -8.73
N LEU A 26 7.75 -19.27 -8.94
CA LEU A 26 8.71 -19.01 -7.87
C LEU A 26 8.27 -17.79 -7.03
N LEU A 27 7.89 -16.69 -7.68
CA LEU A 27 7.43 -15.48 -7.01
C LEU A 27 6.16 -15.72 -6.19
N ASP A 28 5.18 -16.42 -6.76
CA ASP A 28 3.92 -16.79 -6.07
C ASP A 28 4.17 -17.74 -4.88
N SER A 29 5.20 -18.59 -4.99
CA SER A 29 5.60 -19.51 -3.91
C SER A 29 6.36 -18.80 -2.78
N ILE A 30 6.96 -17.63 -3.07
CA ILE A 30 7.69 -16.83 -2.09
C ILE A 30 6.74 -15.85 -1.40
N TYR A 31 5.85 -15.20 -2.15
CA TYR A 31 4.97 -14.15 -1.66
C TYR A 31 3.49 -14.54 -1.83
N PRO A 32 2.64 -14.47 -0.79
CA PRO A 32 2.89 -14.01 0.58
C PRO A 32 3.18 -15.15 1.59
N ASN A 33 3.29 -16.41 1.16
CA ASN A 33 3.16 -17.57 2.05
C ASN A 33 4.40 -18.48 2.02
N THR A 34 5.23 -18.41 3.06
CA THR A 34 6.51 -19.13 3.22
C THR A 34 6.33 -20.59 3.64
N LYS A 35 5.45 -21.35 2.96
CA LYS A 35 5.22 -22.77 3.30
C LYS A 35 6.43 -23.66 2.98
N TYR A 36 7.31 -23.22 2.08
CA TYR A 36 8.48 -23.98 1.63
C TYR A 36 9.78 -23.35 2.14
N SER A 37 10.77 -24.20 2.42
CA SER A 37 12.14 -23.74 2.63
C SER A 37 12.66 -23.11 1.33
N HIS A 38 12.85 -21.80 1.32
CA HIS A 38 13.16 -20.99 0.13
C HIS A 38 14.45 -21.40 -0.60
N SER A 39 15.33 -22.13 0.09
CA SER A 39 16.54 -22.71 -0.50
C SER A 39 16.25 -23.82 -1.52
N GLN A 40 15.06 -24.43 -1.48
CA GLN A 40 14.70 -25.56 -2.34
C GLN A 40 13.94 -25.17 -3.61
N LEU A 41 13.41 -23.94 -3.71
CA LEU A 41 12.38 -23.61 -4.70
C LEU A 41 12.81 -23.83 -6.18
N PRO A 42 14.02 -23.42 -6.65
CA PRO A 42 14.47 -23.81 -7.98
C PRO A 42 14.81 -25.31 -8.09
N VAL A 43 15.32 -25.90 -7.01
CA VAL A 43 15.73 -27.32 -6.97
C VAL A 43 14.53 -28.26 -7.11
N LEU A 44 13.36 -27.89 -6.60
CA LEU A 44 12.14 -28.68 -6.75
C LEU A 44 11.75 -28.88 -8.22
N LEU A 45 11.96 -27.86 -9.07
CA LEU A 45 11.72 -27.96 -10.51
C LEU A 45 12.71 -28.94 -11.18
N CYS A 46 13.95 -29.01 -10.68
CA CYS A 46 14.97 -29.96 -11.15
C CYS A 46 14.65 -31.44 -10.84
N LEU A 47 13.68 -31.70 -9.96
CA LEU A 47 13.25 -33.06 -9.61
C LEU A 47 12.18 -33.62 -10.56
N VAL A 48 11.56 -32.77 -11.38
CA VAL A 48 10.45 -33.19 -12.28
C VAL A 48 10.96 -34.05 -13.44
N SER A 49 11.96 -33.57 -14.18
CA SER A 49 12.56 -34.28 -15.31
C SER A 49 13.97 -33.76 -15.61
N LYS A 50 14.73 -34.49 -16.43
CA LYS A 50 16.03 -34.03 -16.92
C LYS A 50 15.92 -32.71 -17.70
N SER A 51 14.96 -32.58 -18.61
CA SER A 51 14.80 -31.37 -19.41
C SER A 51 14.44 -30.15 -18.56
N TRP A 52 13.63 -30.32 -17.51
CA TRP A 52 13.32 -29.25 -16.55
C TRP A 52 14.57 -28.82 -15.77
N ARG A 53 15.36 -29.79 -15.32
CA ARG A 53 16.63 -29.53 -14.64
C ARG A 53 17.59 -28.74 -15.52
N ASP A 54 17.77 -29.17 -16.77
CA ASP A 54 18.67 -28.52 -17.71
C ASP A 54 18.22 -27.07 -17.98
N LEU A 55 16.91 -26.84 -18.16
CA LEU A 55 16.36 -25.49 -18.29
C LEU A 55 16.61 -24.64 -17.03
N VAL A 56 16.35 -25.18 -15.84
CA VAL A 56 16.51 -24.44 -14.58
C VAL A 56 17.96 -24.02 -14.37
N TYR A 57 18.93 -24.90 -14.61
CA TYR A 57 20.36 -24.54 -14.53
C TYR A 57 20.81 -23.60 -15.64
N ALA A 58 20.16 -23.63 -16.81
CA ALA A 58 20.44 -22.71 -17.91
C ALA A 58 19.78 -21.32 -17.73
N THR A 59 18.97 -21.11 -16.70
CA THR A 59 18.20 -19.87 -16.51
C THR A 59 18.64 -19.15 -15.22
N PRO A 60 19.64 -18.23 -15.27
CA PRO A 60 20.19 -17.58 -14.09
C PRO A 60 19.17 -16.82 -13.23
N LEU A 61 18.13 -16.26 -13.87
CA LEU A 61 17.09 -15.49 -13.18
C LEU A 61 16.30 -16.34 -12.16
N LEU A 62 16.17 -17.65 -12.37
CA LEU A 62 15.50 -18.55 -11.42
C LEU A 62 16.29 -18.70 -10.11
N TRP A 63 17.59 -18.43 -10.13
CA TRP A 63 18.48 -18.50 -8.98
C TRP A 63 18.69 -17.16 -8.28
N ALA A 64 18.25 -16.06 -8.92
CA ALA A 64 18.58 -14.70 -8.52
C ALA A 64 17.80 -14.17 -7.31
N HIS A 65 16.69 -14.80 -6.93
CA HIS A 65 15.98 -14.48 -5.71
C HIS A 65 16.61 -15.23 -4.54
N ILE A 66 17.03 -14.55 -3.48
CA ILE A 66 17.73 -15.18 -2.35
C ILE A 66 17.11 -14.69 -1.05
N ILE A 67 16.67 -15.63 -0.23
CA ILE A 67 16.12 -15.38 1.11
C ILE A 67 17.09 -16.01 2.10
N LEU A 68 17.61 -15.20 3.01
CA LEU A 68 18.63 -15.60 3.96
C LEU A 68 18.26 -15.16 5.36
N GLU A 69 18.37 -16.09 6.29
CA GLU A 69 18.29 -15.83 7.71
C GLU A 69 19.68 -16.05 8.31
N LEU A 70 20.29 -14.95 8.75
CA LEU A 70 21.64 -14.92 9.28
C LEU A 70 21.55 -14.89 10.79
N SER A 71 21.52 -16.07 11.38
CA SER A 71 21.68 -16.29 12.81
C SER A 71 22.74 -17.35 13.04
N GLN A 72 23.37 -17.32 14.22
CA GLN A 72 24.40 -18.28 14.60
C GLN A 72 23.89 -19.72 14.44
N GLY A 73 24.55 -20.52 13.60
CA GLY A 73 24.23 -21.93 13.37
C GLY A 73 23.07 -22.20 12.40
N ALA A 74 22.41 -21.17 11.85
CA ALA A 74 21.28 -21.34 10.93
C ALA A 74 21.66 -21.44 9.45
N VAL A 75 22.95 -21.50 9.09
CA VAL A 75 23.40 -21.65 7.70
C VAL A 75 23.98 -23.05 7.41
N PRO A 76 23.14 -24.10 7.31
CA PRO A 76 23.44 -25.22 6.44
C PRO A 76 23.08 -24.77 5.01
N THR A 77 23.93 -24.10 4.23
CA THR A 77 25.36 -24.28 4.03
C THR A 77 25.85 -23.05 3.26
N LEU A 78 26.91 -22.39 3.71
CA LEU A 78 27.59 -21.33 2.95
C LEU A 78 27.85 -21.76 1.49
N HIS A 79 28.15 -23.05 1.31
CA HIS A 79 28.28 -23.69 0.01
C HIS A 79 27.03 -23.60 -0.88
N ALA A 80 25.82 -23.82 -0.34
CA ALA A 80 24.59 -23.68 -1.11
C ALA A 80 24.35 -22.23 -1.54
N LEU A 81 24.68 -21.25 -0.68
CA LEU A 81 24.63 -19.84 -1.04
C LEU A 81 25.61 -19.54 -2.19
N GLN A 82 26.86 -19.96 -2.06
CA GLN A 82 27.88 -19.81 -3.12
C GLN A 82 27.42 -20.45 -4.44
N LYS A 83 26.95 -21.69 -4.41
CA LYS A 83 26.42 -22.38 -5.59
C LYS A 83 25.23 -21.64 -6.21
N ARG A 84 24.32 -21.12 -5.39
CA ARG A 84 23.20 -20.31 -5.88
C ARG A 84 23.67 -19.02 -6.54
N LEU A 85 24.65 -18.34 -5.95
CA LEU A 85 25.26 -17.14 -6.52
C LEU A 85 25.97 -17.46 -7.84
N GLU A 86 26.72 -18.56 -7.91
CA GLU A 86 27.33 -19.07 -9.15
C GLU A 86 26.28 -19.31 -10.24
N HIS A 87 25.17 -19.99 -9.91
CA HIS A 87 24.10 -20.27 -10.87
C HIS A 87 23.33 -19.01 -11.30
N SER A 88 23.25 -18.00 -10.45
CA SER A 88 22.65 -16.71 -10.80
C SER A 88 23.51 -15.85 -11.73
N GLN A 89 24.79 -16.23 -11.94
CA GLN A 89 25.71 -15.59 -12.90
C GLN A 89 25.75 -14.06 -12.77
N SER A 90 25.42 -13.32 -13.83
CA SER A 90 25.36 -11.85 -13.82
C SER A 90 23.94 -11.31 -13.65
N ALA A 91 22.97 -12.16 -13.31
CA ALA A 91 21.58 -11.74 -13.15
C ALA A 91 21.44 -10.75 -11.98
N PRO A 92 20.52 -9.77 -12.08
CA PRO A 92 20.20 -8.88 -10.97
C PRO A 92 19.62 -9.66 -9.79
N LEU A 93 20.12 -9.39 -8.58
CA LEU A 93 19.75 -10.12 -7.36
C LEU A 93 18.58 -9.46 -6.63
N PHE A 94 17.69 -10.31 -6.11
CA PHE A 94 16.53 -9.93 -5.30
C PHE A 94 16.67 -10.57 -3.93
N LEU A 95 16.96 -9.76 -2.92
CA LEU A 95 17.40 -10.25 -1.62
C LEU A 95 16.38 -9.95 -0.54
N ASP A 96 16.09 -10.95 0.29
CA ASP A 96 15.41 -10.80 1.58
C ASP A 96 16.32 -11.35 2.68
N VAL A 97 16.90 -10.47 3.48
CA VAL A 97 17.95 -10.79 4.43
C VAL A 97 17.47 -10.44 5.83
N VAL A 98 17.32 -11.46 6.67
CA VAL A 98 17.03 -11.30 8.09
C VAL A 98 18.33 -11.47 8.86
N VAL A 99 18.82 -10.39 9.46
CA VAL A 99 20.02 -10.38 10.29
C VAL A 99 19.61 -10.42 11.75
N ARG A 100 19.79 -11.58 12.40
CA ARG A 100 19.51 -11.75 13.83
C ARG A 100 20.73 -11.38 14.67
N GLU A 101 20.59 -11.55 15.99
CA GLU A 101 21.71 -11.48 16.94
C GLU A 101 22.84 -12.43 16.53
N GLN A 102 24.08 -11.94 16.55
CA GLN A 102 25.29 -12.69 16.19
C GLN A 102 25.22 -13.30 14.78
N PRO A 103 25.15 -12.45 13.74
CA PRO A 103 25.00 -12.94 12.38
C PRO A 103 26.24 -13.68 11.88
N ASP A 104 26.03 -14.65 10.99
CA ASP A 104 27.10 -15.31 10.25
C ASP A 104 27.77 -14.29 9.32
N ARG A 105 28.93 -13.79 9.74
CA ARG A 105 29.69 -12.76 9.01
C ARG A 105 30.26 -13.29 7.70
N ASP A 106 30.57 -14.58 7.60
CA ASP A 106 31.15 -15.14 6.38
C ASP A 106 30.09 -15.25 5.28
N ALA A 107 28.88 -15.69 5.65
CA ALA A 107 27.74 -15.65 4.73
C ALA A 107 27.40 -14.22 4.27
N LEU A 108 27.44 -13.25 5.19
CA LEU A 108 27.25 -11.83 4.86
C LEU A 108 28.30 -11.31 3.89
N ARG A 109 29.59 -11.59 4.14
CA ARG A 109 30.68 -11.16 3.25
C ARG A 109 30.53 -11.75 1.85
N VAL A 110 30.21 -13.04 1.76
CA VAL A 110 29.95 -13.71 0.46
C VAL A 110 28.77 -13.05 -0.26
N LEU A 111 27.70 -12.70 0.45
CA LEU A 111 26.56 -12.02 -0.16
C LEU A 111 26.91 -10.59 -0.60
N LEU A 112 27.54 -9.81 0.28
CA LEU A 112 27.88 -8.40 0.06
C LEU A 112 28.96 -8.21 -1.02
N ALA A 113 29.79 -9.21 -1.27
CA ALA A 113 30.68 -9.25 -2.43
C ALA A 113 29.92 -9.12 -3.77
N GLU A 114 28.64 -9.51 -3.80
CA GLU A 114 27.77 -9.43 -4.98
C GLU A 114 26.92 -8.14 -5.02
N SER A 115 27.20 -7.16 -4.15
CA SER A 115 26.40 -5.92 -3.98
C SER A 115 26.18 -5.13 -5.27
N SER A 116 27.07 -5.22 -6.26
CA SER A 116 26.91 -4.61 -7.59
C SER A 116 25.77 -5.16 -8.42
N ARG A 117 25.26 -6.32 -8.06
CA ARG A 117 24.14 -6.95 -8.74
C ARG A 117 22.84 -6.77 -7.99
N PHE A 118 22.87 -6.21 -6.78
CA PHE A 118 21.67 -6.06 -5.97
C PHE A 118 20.72 -5.11 -6.69
N TYR A 119 19.53 -5.60 -6.99
CA TYR A 119 18.48 -4.80 -7.63
C TYR A 119 17.44 -4.42 -6.59
N HIS A 120 16.97 -5.40 -5.82
CA HIS A 120 16.11 -5.21 -4.65
C HIS A 120 16.76 -5.81 -3.41
N LEU A 121 16.72 -5.07 -2.30
CA LEU A 121 17.24 -5.52 -1.02
C LEU A 121 16.22 -5.22 0.08
N ASN A 122 15.72 -6.26 0.74
CA ASN A 122 15.00 -6.15 2.00
C ASN A 122 15.94 -6.58 3.14
N LEU A 123 16.17 -5.70 4.10
CA LEU A 123 16.98 -5.94 5.29
C LEU A 123 16.08 -5.91 6.52
N SER A 124 15.98 -7.02 7.24
CA SER A 124 15.39 -7.08 8.58
C SER A 124 16.51 -7.21 9.61
N ILE A 125 16.83 -6.14 10.31
CA ILE A 125 18.02 -6.01 11.15
C ILE A 125 17.61 -6.01 12.62
N LEU A 126 18.11 -6.99 13.39
CA LEU A 126 18.01 -7.03 14.85
C LEU A 126 19.35 -6.71 15.53
N ASP A 127 20.45 -6.84 14.80
CA ASP A 127 21.81 -6.56 15.26
C ASP A 127 22.58 -5.81 14.17
N PHE A 128 23.31 -4.76 14.54
CA PHE A 128 24.11 -3.91 13.65
C PHE A 128 25.61 -4.19 13.73
N SER A 129 26.03 -5.19 14.53
CA SER A 129 27.44 -5.55 14.73
C SER A 129 28.18 -5.95 13.44
N TRP A 130 27.46 -6.26 12.36
CA TRP A 130 27.98 -6.64 11.05
C TRP A 130 28.15 -5.47 10.08
N CYS A 131 27.69 -4.26 10.42
CA CYS A 131 27.67 -3.17 9.44
C CYS A 131 29.06 -2.72 8.99
N ASP A 132 30.10 -2.99 9.78
CA ASP A 132 31.50 -2.76 9.38
C ASP A 132 31.94 -3.64 8.20
N ASP A 133 31.24 -4.75 7.93
CA ASP A 133 31.49 -5.63 6.79
C ASP A 133 30.78 -5.12 5.50
N ILE A 134 30.00 -4.03 5.55
CA ILE A 134 29.35 -3.44 4.36
C ILE A 134 30.41 -2.80 3.46
N PRO A 135 30.50 -3.19 2.17
CA PRO A 135 31.46 -2.60 1.27
C PRO A 135 31.12 -1.14 1.01
N THR A 136 32.13 -0.27 1.06
CA THR A 136 31.98 1.18 0.87
C THR A 136 31.48 1.56 -0.52
N GLN A 137 31.68 0.67 -1.50
CA GLN A 137 31.21 0.77 -2.87
C GLN A 137 30.55 -0.54 -3.21
N GLY A 138 29.46 -0.51 -3.99
CA GLY A 138 28.89 -1.76 -4.42
C GLY A 138 27.52 -1.63 -5.01
N PHE A 139 26.61 -0.88 -4.40
CA PHE A 139 25.16 -0.96 -4.68
C PHE A 139 24.70 -0.25 -5.98
N THR A 140 25.52 -0.31 -7.03
CA THR A 140 25.37 0.42 -8.30
C THR A 140 24.08 0.11 -9.08
N GLN A 141 23.48 -1.07 -8.86
CA GLN A 141 22.23 -1.48 -9.49
C GLN A 141 21.01 -1.39 -8.57
N LEU A 142 21.20 -1.03 -7.30
CA LEU A 142 20.14 -1.07 -6.30
C LEU A 142 19.07 -0.03 -6.62
N ARG A 143 17.84 -0.50 -6.82
CA ARG A 143 16.67 0.35 -7.12
C ARG A 143 15.66 0.42 -5.98
N LYS A 144 15.58 -0.66 -5.20
CA LYS A 144 14.63 -0.80 -4.09
C LYS A 144 15.36 -1.23 -2.82
N LEU A 145 15.24 -0.45 -1.77
CA LEU A 145 15.72 -0.78 -0.44
C LEU A 145 14.55 -0.79 0.55
N THR A 146 14.36 -1.89 1.25
CA THR A 146 13.48 -1.98 2.41
C THR A 146 14.34 -2.23 3.64
N VAL A 147 14.20 -1.41 4.68
CA VAL A 147 14.87 -1.60 5.97
C VAL A 147 13.81 -1.78 7.03
N HIS A 148 13.91 -2.87 7.78
CA HIS A 148 13.09 -3.20 8.92
C HIS A 148 13.99 -3.34 10.13
N THR A 149 13.80 -2.55 11.18
CA THR A 149 14.55 -2.72 12.43
C THR A 149 13.61 -3.15 13.55
N GLY A 150 14.12 -3.91 14.52
CA GLY A 150 13.37 -4.23 15.73
C GLY A 150 12.92 -2.96 16.47
N PHE A 151 11.79 -3.04 17.18
CA PHE A 151 11.19 -1.92 17.92
C PHE A 151 11.97 -1.48 19.15
N GLN A 152 12.89 -2.31 19.66
CA GLN A 152 13.44 -2.17 21.02
C GLN A 152 14.81 -1.49 21.09
N ILE A 153 15.46 -1.17 19.95
CA ILE A 153 16.85 -0.68 19.96
C ILE A 153 16.90 0.69 19.28
N PRO A 154 17.12 1.80 20.02
CA PRO A 154 17.53 3.07 19.44
C PRO A 154 18.86 2.83 18.76
N THR A 155 18.83 2.63 17.45
CA THR A 155 20.03 2.25 16.72
C THR A 155 20.56 3.45 15.97
N ASP A 156 21.87 3.67 16.06
CA ASP A 156 22.58 4.52 15.11
C ASP A 156 22.54 3.86 13.73
N VAL A 157 21.51 4.21 12.96
CA VAL A 157 21.36 3.73 11.59
C VAL A 157 22.33 4.42 10.63
N GLY A 158 23.16 5.36 11.11
CA GLY A 158 24.20 6.03 10.33
C GLY A 158 25.11 5.07 9.58
N VAL A 159 25.30 3.86 10.09
CA VAL A 159 26.09 2.81 9.43
C VAL A 159 25.54 2.37 8.07
N LEU A 160 24.22 2.45 7.85
CA LEU A 160 23.62 2.15 6.55
C LEU A 160 23.84 3.27 5.52
N ASN A 161 24.42 4.41 5.91
CA ASN A 161 24.69 5.53 4.99
C ASN A 161 25.53 5.11 3.79
N VAL A 162 26.41 4.14 3.99
CA VAL A 162 27.24 3.56 2.95
C VAL A 162 26.38 2.97 1.82
N VAL A 163 25.29 2.27 2.15
CA VAL A 163 24.37 1.67 1.17
C VAL A 163 23.68 2.76 0.37
N PHE A 164 23.20 3.82 1.03
CA PHE A 164 22.58 4.96 0.34
C PHE A 164 23.60 5.63 -0.57
N SER A 165 24.74 6.06 -0.04
CA SER A 165 25.78 6.79 -0.79
C SER A 165 26.30 6.03 -2.02
N SER A 166 26.28 4.69 -1.99
CA SER A 166 26.76 3.83 -3.08
C SER A 166 25.66 3.30 -4.02
N ALA A 167 24.41 3.74 -3.83
CA ALA A 167 23.25 3.35 -4.64
C ALA A 167 22.69 4.50 -5.51
N PRO A 168 23.38 4.90 -6.60
CA PRO A 168 23.00 6.02 -7.47
C PRO A 168 21.77 5.73 -8.37
N ARG A 169 21.16 4.56 -8.23
CA ARG A 169 19.94 4.16 -8.95
C ARG A 169 18.77 3.91 -8.02
N LEU A 170 18.92 4.22 -6.73
CA LEU A 170 17.90 4.00 -5.73
C LEU A 170 16.69 4.90 -6.03
N ARG A 171 15.53 4.28 -6.24
CA ARG A 171 14.27 5.00 -6.56
C ARG A 171 13.18 4.77 -5.52
N TYR A 172 13.23 3.63 -4.83
CA TYR A 172 12.25 3.25 -3.83
C TYR A 172 12.95 2.94 -2.51
N VAL A 173 12.47 3.58 -1.43
CA VAL A 173 12.89 3.28 -0.05
C VAL A 173 11.67 3.00 0.80
N LYS A 174 11.69 1.88 1.52
CA LYS A 174 10.76 1.60 2.60
C LYS A 174 11.52 1.47 3.92
N TRP A 175 11.15 2.27 4.90
CA TRP A 175 11.82 2.40 6.18
C TRP A 175 10.84 2.11 7.31
N LEU A 176 10.94 0.92 7.88
CA LEU A 176 10.16 0.48 9.03
C LEU A 176 11.13 0.33 10.20
N SER A 177 11.45 1.47 10.81
CA SER A 177 12.47 1.55 11.86
C SER A 177 12.15 2.66 12.86
N THR A 178 12.61 2.47 14.09
CA THR A 178 12.59 3.49 15.14
C THR A 178 13.69 4.55 14.95
N GLY A 179 14.72 4.24 14.15
CA GLY A 179 15.85 5.11 13.90
C GLY A 179 15.57 6.23 12.88
N ASP A 180 16.33 7.31 13.00
CA ASP A 180 16.22 8.50 12.15
C ASP A 180 16.63 8.16 10.69
N PRO A 181 15.74 8.36 9.70
CA PRO A 181 16.03 8.07 8.30
C PRO A 181 16.93 9.13 7.63
N ARG A 182 17.84 9.81 8.36
CA ARG A 182 18.75 10.86 7.83
C ARG A 182 19.45 10.50 6.52
N LEU A 183 19.69 9.21 6.33
CA LEU A 183 20.34 8.62 5.17
C LEU A 183 19.60 8.89 3.86
N VAL A 184 18.27 9.02 3.95
CA VAL A 184 17.42 9.40 2.82
C VAL A 184 17.86 10.76 2.27
N GLY A 185 18.40 11.66 3.12
CA GLY A 185 18.89 12.96 2.68
C GLY A 185 20.07 12.89 1.70
N VAL A 186 20.88 11.83 1.72
CA VAL A 186 22.06 11.72 0.86
C VAL A 186 21.69 11.51 -0.60
N ASN A 187 20.70 10.65 -0.86
CA ASN A 187 20.22 10.34 -2.22
C ASN A 187 18.75 10.73 -2.47
N GLY A 188 18.18 11.57 -1.63
CA GLY A 188 16.75 11.89 -1.65
C GLY A 188 16.28 12.43 -3.00
N HIS A 189 17.13 13.23 -3.67
CA HIS A 189 16.85 13.76 -5.00
C HIS A 189 16.63 12.70 -6.09
N GLN A 190 17.02 11.43 -5.88
CA GLN A 190 16.78 10.36 -6.85
C GLN A 190 15.52 9.56 -6.54
N LEU A 191 15.00 9.68 -5.32
CA LEU A 191 13.87 8.89 -4.86
C LEU A 191 12.57 9.35 -5.53
N HIS A 192 11.82 8.37 -6.01
CA HIS A 192 10.47 8.55 -6.54
C HIS A 192 9.42 8.03 -5.56
N SER A 193 9.76 7.06 -4.72
CA SER A 193 8.82 6.48 -3.78
C SER A 193 9.46 6.32 -2.41
N LEU A 194 8.78 6.78 -1.38
CA LEU A 194 9.25 6.74 0.01
C LEU A 194 8.12 6.27 0.92
N ASP A 195 8.33 5.15 1.62
CA ASP A 195 7.42 4.58 2.61
C ASP A 195 8.10 4.61 3.98
N LEU A 196 7.65 5.51 4.85
CA LEU A 196 8.20 5.71 6.19
C LEU A 196 7.19 5.24 7.23
N THR A 197 7.57 4.28 8.05
CA THR A 197 6.85 3.95 9.27
C THR A 197 7.71 4.36 10.46
N VAL A 198 7.30 5.41 11.15
CA VAL A 198 8.06 6.11 12.17
C VAL A 198 7.40 5.99 13.54
N PHE A 199 8.20 5.81 14.59
CA PHE A 199 7.70 5.64 15.96
C PHE A 199 7.94 6.87 16.83
N TYR A 200 9.16 7.41 16.74
CA TYR A 200 9.64 8.47 17.62
C TYR A 200 10.30 9.61 16.82
N LEU A 201 10.02 9.70 15.52
CA LEU A 201 10.66 10.70 14.66
C LEU A 201 9.93 12.05 14.81
N PRO A 202 10.61 13.11 15.30
CA PRO A 202 10.00 14.44 15.34
C PRO A 202 9.59 14.88 13.93
N VAL A 203 8.42 15.50 13.80
CA VAL A 203 7.92 15.93 12.48
C VAL A 203 8.89 16.89 11.78
N THR A 204 9.63 17.72 12.52
CA THR A 204 10.68 18.58 11.94
C THR A 204 11.74 17.77 11.18
N ARG A 205 12.14 16.61 11.70
CA ARG A 205 13.10 15.71 11.04
C ARG A 205 12.51 15.03 9.83
N LEU A 206 11.24 14.63 9.90
CA LEU A 206 10.53 14.13 8.74
C LEU A 206 10.47 15.17 7.62
N LEU A 207 10.18 16.43 7.94
CA LEU A 207 10.17 17.52 6.96
C LEU A 207 11.55 17.76 6.36
N ASP A 208 12.63 17.68 7.15
CA ASP A 208 14.01 17.75 6.62
C ASP A 208 14.27 16.64 5.58
N VAL A 209 13.79 15.41 5.85
CA VAL A 209 13.91 14.27 4.94
C VAL A 209 13.13 14.48 3.65
N LEU A 210 11.90 14.96 3.76
CA LEU A 210 11.08 15.25 2.57
C LEU A 210 11.68 16.38 1.73
N ALA A 211 12.27 17.40 2.36
CA ALA A 211 12.91 18.51 1.66
C ALA A 211 14.12 18.04 0.84
N ALA A 212 14.79 16.98 1.28
CA ALA A 212 15.87 16.35 0.53
C ALA A 212 15.38 15.48 -0.65
N CYS A 213 14.07 15.27 -0.80
CA CYS A 213 13.47 14.40 -1.81
C CYS A 213 12.51 15.13 -2.77
N PRO A 214 12.99 16.11 -3.56
CA PRO A 214 12.13 16.92 -4.44
C PRO A 214 11.45 16.14 -5.58
N ASN A 215 11.96 14.96 -5.95
CA ASN A 215 11.45 14.15 -7.07
C ASN A 215 10.47 13.05 -6.63
N LEU A 216 9.98 13.10 -5.39
CA LEU A 216 9.01 12.13 -4.88
C LEU A 216 7.71 12.20 -5.67
N ARG A 217 7.22 11.01 -6.04
CA ARG A 217 5.93 10.76 -6.69
C ARG A 217 4.97 10.06 -5.75
N ASP A 218 5.47 9.13 -4.96
CA ASP A 218 4.71 8.36 -3.99
C ASP A 218 5.29 8.55 -2.59
N LEU A 219 4.47 9.00 -1.66
CA LEU A 219 4.85 9.17 -0.27
C LEU A 219 3.85 8.45 0.63
N VAL A 220 4.35 7.53 1.45
CA VAL A 220 3.58 6.86 2.50
C VAL A 220 4.24 7.20 3.84
N ILE A 221 3.48 7.74 4.78
CA ILE A 221 3.96 8.03 6.13
C ILE A 221 2.99 7.40 7.13
N THR A 222 3.51 6.51 7.97
CA THR A 222 2.78 5.87 9.06
C THR A 222 3.42 6.26 10.39
N PHE A 223 2.71 7.00 11.24
CA PHE A 223 3.11 7.27 12.62
C PHE A 223 2.61 6.17 13.53
N GLN A 224 3.51 5.55 14.29
CA GLN A 224 3.18 4.59 15.33
C GLN A 224 3.53 5.17 16.70
N GLY A 225 2.63 5.02 17.67
CA GLY A 225 2.85 5.48 19.05
C GLY A 225 2.01 6.69 19.46
N GLU A 226 1.79 6.82 20.76
CA GLU A 226 0.95 7.84 21.40
C GLU A 226 1.78 9.01 21.94
N HIS A 227 2.73 9.50 21.17
CA HIS A 227 3.52 10.64 21.64
C HIS A 227 2.72 11.93 21.63
N GLU A 228 2.90 12.69 22.71
CA GLU A 228 2.31 14.01 22.85
C GLU A 228 2.76 14.90 21.71
N TYR A 229 1.77 15.47 21.04
CA TYR A 229 1.96 16.44 19.98
C TYR A 229 2.61 17.70 20.57
N THR A 230 3.85 17.98 20.19
CA THR A 230 4.44 19.30 20.40
C THR A 230 4.10 20.17 19.20
N PRO A 231 3.29 21.24 19.35
CA PRO A 231 3.01 22.16 18.25
C PRO A 231 4.31 22.75 17.72
N ILE A 232 4.56 22.55 16.43
CA ILE A 232 5.71 23.11 15.73
C ILE A 232 5.26 24.41 15.06
N LEU A 233 6.04 25.47 15.22
CA LEU A 233 5.79 26.74 14.54
C LEU A 233 5.78 26.51 13.01
N PRO A 234 4.83 27.10 12.26
CA PRO A 234 4.76 26.94 10.82
C PRO A 234 6.10 27.28 10.16
N ARG A 235 6.72 26.29 9.53
CA ARG A 235 7.89 26.48 8.66
C ARG A 235 7.40 26.92 7.28
N GLU A 236 8.32 27.41 6.45
CA GLU A 236 8.05 27.63 5.03
C GLU A 236 7.53 26.34 4.39
N ARG A 237 6.52 26.46 3.53
CA ARG A 237 5.93 25.30 2.86
C ARG A 237 6.92 24.75 1.85
N MET A 238 7.09 23.44 1.89
CA MET A 238 7.94 22.68 1.01
C MET A 238 7.18 22.31 -0.27
N LEU A 239 7.76 22.66 -1.41
CA LEU A 239 7.24 22.27 -2.72
C LEU A 239 7.72 20.85 -3.07
N LEU A 240 6.79 19.93 -3.27
CA LEU A 240 7.02 18.60 -3.82
C LEU A 240 6.37 18.53 -5.21
N PRO A 241 7.08 19.01 -6.26
CA PRO A 241 6.49 19.24 -7.57
C PRO A 241 6.06 17.95 -8.26
N GLU A 242 6.70 16.82 -8.01
CA GLU A 242 6.37 15.56 -8.70
C GLU A 242 5.41 14.66 -7.91
N LEU A 243 4.95 15.09 -6.73
CA LEU A 243 4.17 14.26 -5.82
C LEU A 243 2.78 14.01 -6.39
N ARG A 244 2.45 12.73 -6.61
CA ARG A 244 1.19 12.26 -7.20
C ARG A 244 0.33 11.50 -6.19
N SER A 245 0.97 10.77 -5.28
CA SER A 245 0.29 9.94 -4.29
C SER A 245 0.82 10.25 -2.89
N LEU A 246 -0.08 10.61 -1.98
CA LEU A 246 0.21 10.87 -0.57
C LEU A 246 -0.69 10.01 0.31
N VAL A 247 -0.07 9.11 1.09
CA VAL A 247 -0.74 8.27 2.08
C VAL A 247 -0.23 8.63 3.46
N LEU A 248 -1.13 9.01 4.35
CA LEU A 248 -0.85 9.44 5.72
C LEU A 248 -1.65 8.58 6.70
N ASP A 249 -0.97 7.87 7.59
CA ASP A 249 -1.59 7.04 8.62
C ASP A 249 -1.04 7.45 9.99
N GLY A 250 -1.85 7.91 10.94
CA GLY A 250 -1.30 8.42 12.21
C GLY A 250 -2.18 9.30 13.09
N THR A 251 -1.55 10.26 13.76
CA THR A 251 -2.13 11.12 14.82
C THR A 251 -2.10 12.62 14.43
N GLY A 252 -2.21 13.54 15.41
CA GLY A 252 -2.12 15.00 15.22
C GLY A 252 -0.93 15.49 14.39
N HIS A 253 0.17 14.73 14.33
CA HIS A 253 1.32 15.02 13.49
C HIS A 253 1.00 15.14 12.00
N LEU A 254 -0.07 14.49 11.52
CA LEU A 254 -0.51 14.59 10.13
C LEU A 254 -0.87 16.03 9.75
N ALA A 255 -1.48 16.81 10.66
CA ALA A 255 -1.83 18.20 10.40
C ALA A 255 -0.58 19.06 10.10
N CYS A 256 0.55 18.79 10.75
CA CYS A 256 1.80 19.48 10.47
C CYS A 256 2.32 19.17 9.06
N ILE A 257 2.25 17.91 8.63
CA ILE A 257 2.67 17.51 7.28
C ILE A 257 1.78 18.17 6.23
N LEU A 258 0.47 18.09 6.40
CA LEU A 258 -0.51 18.67 5.47
C LEU A 258 -0.30 20.17 5.27
N ARG A 259 0.00 20.92 6.35
CA ARG A 259 0.32 22.36 6.25
C ARG A 259 1.65 22.66 5.58
N SER A 260 2.59 21.73 5.67
CA SER A 260 3.97 21.94 5.24
C SER A 260 4.22 21.55 3.78
N ILE A 261 3.30 20.85 3.12
CA ILE A 261 3.48 20.36 1.74
C ILE A 261 2.68 21.20 0.75
N GLN A 262 3.30 21.54 -0.38
CA GLN A 262 2.64 21.96 -1.62
C GLN A 262 2.89 20.89 -2.68
N ALA A 263 1.83 20.35 -3.28
CA ALA A 263 1.92 19.25 -4.22
C ALA A 263 0.97 19.50 -5.43
N PRO A 264 1.40 20.34 -6.40
CA PRO A 264 0.54 20.77 -7.51
C PRO A 264 -0.02 19.63 -8.37
N PHE A 265 0.71 18.51 -8.46
CA PHE A 265 0.31 17.34 -9.25
C PHE A 265 -0.23 16.18 -8.41
N LEU A 266 -0.62 16.45 -7.15
CA LEU A 266 -1.21 15.43 -6.28
C LEU A 266 -2.54 14.95 -6.87
N SER A 267 -2.59 13.67 -7.25
CA SER A 267 -3.79 13.03 -7.80
C SER A 267 -4.46 12.08 -6.82
N CYS A 268 -3.74 11.58 -5.83
CA CYS A 268 -4.25 10.64 -4.82
C CYS A 268 -3.85 11.05 -3.41
N LEU A 269 -4.83 11.14 -2.51
CA LEU A 269 -4.65 11.42 -1.09
C LEU A 269 -5.42 10.39 -0.25
N ASP A 270 -4.74 9.59 0.57
CA ASP A 270 -5.35 8.69 1.56
C ASP A 270 -4.89 9.08 2.96
N ILE A 271 -5.83 9.47 3.81
CA ILE A 271 -5.57 9.86 5.20
C ILE A 271 -6.33 8.91 6.11
N LYS A 272 -5.62 8.31 7.05
CA LYS A 272 -6.19 7.51 8.13
C LYS A 272 -5.71 8.00 9.48
N TRP A 273 -6.66 8.32 10.35
CA TRP A 273 -6.38 8.91 11.66
C TRP A 273 -6.73 7.93 12.79
N TRP A 274 -5.85 7.78 13.78
CA TRP A 274 -5.98 6.72 14.81
C TRP A 274 -6.61 7.17 16.12
N HIS A 275 -6.34 8.41 16.58
CA HIS A 275 -6.68 8.86 17.93
C HIS A 275 -7.50 10.16 17.96
N TYR A 276 -8.32 10.34 18.99
CA TYR A 276 -9.28 11.44 19.11
C TYR A 276 -8.68 12.77 19.60
N SER A 277 -7.56 12.74 20.32
CA SER A 277 -7.16 13.83 21.21
C SER A 277 -6.51 15.06 20.55
N SER A 278 -6.50 15.21 19.23
CA SER A 278 -5.80 16.35 18.58
C SER A 278 -6.27 16.64 17.14
N ARG A 279 -7.57 16.58 16.88
CA ARG A 279 -8.13 16.89 15.55
C ARG A 279 -8.38 18.37 15.32
N GLU A 280 -8.37 19.19 16.37
CA GLU A 280 -8.36 20.65 16.29
C GLU A 280 -7.20 21.06 15.38
N CYS A 281 -7.47 21.50 14.14
CA CYS A 281 -6.54 21.85 13.04
C CYS A 281 -6.52 20.89 11.83
N GLY A 282 -7.06 19.69 11.91
CA GLY A 282 -6.98 18.68 10.84
C GLY A 282 -7.59 19.20 9.54
N LEU A 283 -8.82 19.70 9.59
CA LEU A 283 -9.52 20.20 8.41
C LEU A 283 -8.82 21.41 7.77
N GLU A 284 -8.42 22.40 8.57
CA GLU A 284 -7.72 23.59 8.08
C GLU A 284 -6.41 23.19 7.37
N ALA A 285 -5.67 22.25 7.97
CA ALA A 285 -4.44 21.71 7.38
C ALA A 285 -4.71 20.98 6.04
N LEU A 286 -5.79 20.19 5.98
CA LEU A 286 -6.23 19.53 4.75
C LEU A 286 -6.63 20.55 3.67
N GLN A 287 -7.50 21.50 3.99
CA GLN A 287 -7.90 22.57 3.06
C GLN A 287 -6.69 23.35 2.54
N SER A 288 -5.72 23.60 3.43
CA SER A 288 -4.45 24.22 3.09
C SER A 288 -3.63 23.41 2.08
N LEU A 289 -3.65 22.07 2.11
CA LEU A 289 -3.01 21.21 1.09
C LEU A 289 -3.83 21.20 -0.22
N LEU A 290 -5.15 21.06 -0.10
CA LEU A 290 -6.08 20.97 -1.24
C LEU A 290 -6.04 22.25 -2.10
N ALA A 291 -5.85 23.42 -1.48
CA ALA A 291 -5.68 24.68 -2.19
C ALA A 291 -4.50 24.68 -3.19
N TYR A 292 -3.52 23.80 -2.99
CA TYR A 292 -2.34 23.63 -3.86
C TYR A 292 -2.39 22.34 -4.65
N SER A 293 -3.52 21.63 -4.68
CA SER A 293 -3.66 20.31 -5.31
C SER A 293 -4.84 20.29 -6.30
N PRO A 294 -4.84 21.14 -7.34
CA PRO A 294 -6.00 21.30 -8.25
C PRO A 294 -6.29 20.04 -9.08
N HIS A 295 -5.33 19.11 -9.18
CA HIS A 295 -5.44 17.87 -9.94
C HIS A 295 -5.83 16.66 -9.09
N LEU A 296 -6.36 16.87 -7.89
CA LEU A 296 -6.77 15.77 -7.03
C LEU A 296 -7.94 14.99 -7.62
N GLU A 297 -7.71 13.72 -7.91
CA GLU A 297 -8.69 12.79 -8.49
C GLU A 297 -9.25 11.83 -7.44
N GLN A 298 -8.46 11.47 -6.42
CA GLN A 298 -8.85 10.48 -5.42
C GLN A 298 -8.57 11.01 -4.03
N ILE A 299 -9.60 10.98 -3.18
CA ILE A 299 -9.47 11.30 -1.77
C ILE A 299 -10.10 10.21 -0.90
N ALA A 300 -9.34 9.71 0.07
CA ALA A 300 -9.79 8.78 1.08
C ALA A 300 -9.57 9.39 2.47
N LEU A 301 -10.63 9.58 3.23
CA LEU A 301 -10.63 10.21 4.56
C LEU A 301 -11.20 9.22 5.57
N ARG A 302 -10.31 8.51 6.26
CA ARG A 302 -10.66 7.47 7.22
C ARG A 302 -10.46 7.99 8.64
N ARG A 303 -11.57 8.14 9.37
CA ARG A 303 -11.62 8.59 10.75
C ARG A 303 -11.03 9.99 10.93
N PHE A 304 -11.03 10.77 9.85
CA PHE A 304 -10.38 12.08 9.81
C PHE A 304 -11.36 13.20 10.18
N LEU A 305 -12.55 13.16 9.59
CA LEU A 305 -13.57 14.20 9.73
C LEU A 305 -14.40 14.03 11.00
N GLU A 306 -14.83 15.14 11.58
CA GLU A 306 -15.64 15.18 12.80
C GLU A 306 -17.10 15.47 12.53
N THR A 307 -17.38 16.37 11.57
CA THR A 307 -18.75 16.77 11.22
C THR A 307 -19.02 16.65 9.72
N GLU A 308 -20.31 16.50 9.38
CA GLU A 308 -20.76 16.46 8.00
C GLU A 308 -20.40 17.74 7.22
N GLU A 309 -20.41 18.89 7.87
CA GLU A 309 -20.12 20.18 7.24
C GLU A 309 -18.67 20.25 6.74
N GLU A 310 -17.74 19.53 7.38
CA GLU A 310 -16.37 19.39 6.90
C GLU A 310 -16.30 18.57 5.61
N LEU A 311 -17.07 17.48 5.54
CA LEU A 311 -17.20 16.67 4.33
C LEU A 311 -17.80 17.48 3.19
N ILE A 312 -18.89 18.20 3.47
CA ILE A 312 -19.55 19.10 2.51
C ILE A 312 -18.57 20.14 1.98
N SER A 313 -17.77 20.77 2.84
CA SER A 313 -16.74 21.72 2.42
C SER A 313 -15.73 21.10 1.45
N ILE A 314 -15.30 19.86 1.69
CA ILE A 314 -14.39 19.15 0.78
C ILE A 314 -15.07 18.85 -0.56
N ILE A 315 -16.31 18.37 -0.53
CA ILE A 315 -17.10 18.06 -1.72
C ILE A 315 -17.31 19.29 -2.61
N VAL A 316 -17.61 20.45 -2.01
CA VAL A 316 -17.84 21.70 -2.75
C VAL A 316 -16.55 22.23 -3.39
N ASN A 317 -15.42 22.10 -2.71
CA ASN A 317 -14.17 22.73 -3.13
C ASN A 317 -13.32 21.91 -4.11
N ASN A 318 -13.67 20.65 -4.42
CA ASN A 318 -12.82 19.74 -5.20
C ASN A 318 -13.56 19.12 -6.39
N THR A 319 -13.81 19.88 -7.45
CA THR A 319 -14.65 19.43 -8.58
C THR A 319 -14.07 18.28 -9.41
N ASN A 320 -12.76 18.01 -9.31
CA ASN A 320 -12.05 17.04 -10.14
C ASN A 320 -12.02 15.61 -9.55
N LEU A 321 -12.66 15.37 -8.41
CA LEU A 321 -12.65 14.07 -7.77
C LEU A 321 -13.40 13.01 -8.60
N LEU A 322 -12.66 11.95 -8.94
CA LEU A 322 -13.16 10.70 -9.52
C LEU A 322 -13.53 9.69 -8.43
N ARG A 323 -12.83 9.70 -7.29
CA ARG A 323 -13.06 8.79 -6.17
C ARG A 323 -13.11 9.52 -4.84
N LEU A 324 -14.19 9.29 -4.10
CA LEU A 324 -14.38 9.75 -2.74
C LEU A 324 -14.61 8.56 -1.82
N THR A 325 -13.69 8.33 -0.88
CA THR A 325 -13.84 7.35 0.20
C THR A 325 -13.89 8.07 1.53
N VAL A 326 -14.94 7.87 2.32
CA VAL A 326 -15.05 8.41 3.67
C VAL A 326 -15.38 7.27 4.62
N ALA A 327 -14.61 7.14 5.69
CA ALA A 327 -14.92 6.18 6.75
C ALA A 327 -15.06 6.92 8.06
N ALA A 328 -16.24 6.88 8.64
CA ALA A 328 -16.50 7.39 9.97
C ALA A 328 -16.07 6.40 11.05
N GLU A 329 -15.97 6.88 12.29
CA GLU A 329 -15.80 6.00 13.44
C GLU A 329 -17.11 5.33 13.83
N ARG A 330 -17.01 4.16 14.48
CA ARG A 330 -18.19 3.36 14.85
C ARG A 330 -19.14 4.06 15.83
N TRP A 331 -18.64 5.01 16.61
CA TRP A 331 -19.43 5.76 17.59
C TRP A 331 -20.02 7.05 17.03
N GLN A 332 -19.57 7.52 15.86
CA GLN A 332 -20.22 8.62 15.18
C GLN A 332 -21.54 8.08 14.63
N THR A 333 -22.65 8.43 15.25
CA THR A 333 -23.98 8.18 14.69
C THR A 333 -24.36 9.40 13.85
N SER A 334 -24.87 9.20 12.64
CA SER A 334 -25.35 10.28 11.77
C SER A 334 -24.28 11.30 11.32
N PHE A 335 -23.05 10.84 11.02
CA PHE A 335 -22.00 11.70 10.45
C PHE A 335 -22.27 12.02 8.97
N ILE A 336 -22.83 11.08 8.22
CA ILE A 336 -23.25 11.28 6.82
C ILE A 336 -24.76 11.24 6.79
N THR A 337 -25.39 12.37 6.50
CA THR A 337 -26.85 12.51 6.47
C THR A 337 -27.34 12.80 5.05
N HIS A 338 -28.65 13.02 4.92
CA HIS A 338 -29.27 13.39 3.64
C HIS A 338 -28.63 14.62 2.99
N LYS A 339 -28.07 15.56 3.76
CA LYS A 339 -27.42 16.78 3.21
C LYS A 339 -26.29 16.44 2.25
N THR A 340 -25.42 15.50 2.63
CA THR A 340 -24.32 15.04 1.76
C THR A 340 -24.85 14.45 0.45
N PHE A 341 -25.91 13.63 0.52
CA PHE A 341 -26.49 13.00 -0.66
C PHE A 341 -27.24 14.00 -1.55
N GLU A 342 -27.97 14.95 -0.97
CA GLU A 342 -28.62 16.04 -1.70
C GLU A 342 -27.60 16.90 -2.46
N LEU A 343 -26.45 17.18 -1.85
CA LEU A 343 -25.36 17.90 -2.50
C LEU A 343 -24.76 17.11 -3.69
N LEU A 344 -24.68 15.78 -3.57
CA LEU A 344 -24.20 14.89 -4.62
C LEU A 344 -25.28 14.59 -5.68
N THR A 345 -26.55 14.93 -5.43
CA THR A 345 -27.67 14.71 -6.36
C THR A 345 -27.69 15.80 -7.44
N ARG A 346 -27.98 15.41 -8.69
CA ARG A 346 -28.14 16.37 -9.80
C ARG A 346 -29.31 17.31 -9.53
N GLN A 347 -29.02 18.61 -9.44
CA GLN A 347 -30.04 19.64 -9.30
C GLN A 347 -30.72 19.93 -10.64
N ALA A 348 -31.91 20.55 -10.59
CA ALA A 348 -32.71 20.89 -11.77
C ALA A 348 -31.95 21.70 -12.85
N HIS A 349 -30.95 22.49 -12.44
CA HIS A 349 -30.11 23.28 -13.34
C HIS A 349 -28.95 22.48 -13.97
N GLY A 350 -28.91 21.16 -13.77
CA GLY A 350 -27.83 20.28 -14.22
C GLY A 350 -26.53 20.41 -13.42
N ARG A 351 -26.52 21.22 -12.35
CA ARG A 351 -25.37 21.36 -11.45
C ARG A 351 -25.40 20.26 -10.40
N TYR A 352 -24.24 19.68 -10.12
CA TYR A 352 -24.01 18.77 -9.00
C TYR A 352 -22.58 18.95 -8.52
N ALA A 353 -22.35 18.69 -7.24
CA ALA A 353 -21.00 18.61 -6.73
C ALA A 353 -20.30 17.36 -7.28
N LEU A 354 -18.98 17.45 -7.48
CA LEU A 354 -18.15 16.36 -8.03
C LEU A 354 -18.69 15.82 -9.37
N PRO A 355 -18.63 16.63 -10.44
CA PRO A 355 -19.18 16.26 -11.73
C PRO A 355 -18.55 15.02 -12.38
N HIS A 356 -17.35 14.67 -11.93
CA HIS A 356 -16.54 13.56 -12.46
C HIS A 356 -16.51 12.33 -11.55
N LEU A 357 -17.28 12.31 -10.45
CA LEU A 357 -17.23 11.22 -9.48
C LEU A 357 -17.71 9.90 -10.08
N GLU A 358 -16.81 8.93 -10.15
CA GLU A 358 -17.08 7.58 -10.63
C GLU A 358 -17.26 6.57 -9.49
N LYS A 359 -16.60 6.82 -8.35
CA LYS A 359 -16.57 5.89 -7.22
C LYS A 359 -16.82 6.59 -5.89
N LEU A 360 -17.87 6.16 -5.22
CA LEU A 360 -18.25 6.64 -3.90
C LEU A 360 -18.17 5.49 -2.89
N GLU A 361 -17.45 5.68 -1.79
CA GLU A 361 -17.36 4.69 -0.72
C GLU A 361 -17.60 5.36 0.64
N PHE A 362 -18.67 4.97 1.33
CA PHE A 362 -18.96 5.41 2.69
C PHE A 362 -18.93 4.22 3.65
N TRP A 363 -18.26 4.39 4.79
CA TRP A 363 -18.10 3.35 5.80
C TRP A 363 -18.49 3.90 7.18
N GLY A 364 -19.57 3.36 7.74
CA GLY A 364 -20.13 3.72 9.05
C GLY A 364 -20.87 5.05 9.06
N ALA A 365 -21.63 5.26 10.14
CA ALA A 365 -22.25 6.55 10.50
C ALA A 365 -23.21 7.16 9.45
N LEU A 366 -23.81 6.31 8.63
CA LEU A 366 -24.80 6.69 7.62
C LEU A 366 -26.19 6.73 8.29
N ASP A 367 -26.83 7.89 8.25
CA ASP A 367 -28.21 8.11 8.72
C ASP A 367 -29.00 8.78 7.60
N VAL A 368 -29.40 7.97 6.62
CA VAL A 368 -29.97 8.45 5.35
C VAL A 368 -31.09 7.51 4.92
N PRO A 369 -32.30 8.04 4.64
CA PRO A 369 -33.37 7.23 4.07
C PRO A 369 -33.00 6.68 2.69
N ASP A 370 -33.40 5.44 2.40
CA ASP A 370 -33.16 4.76 1.11
C ASP A 370 -33.49 5.63 -0.10
N GLU A 371 -34.64 6.32 -0.05
CA GLU A 371 -35.12 7.18 -1.15
C GLU A 371 -34.16 8.32 -1.48
N VAL A 372 -33.42 8.83 -0.50
CA VAL A 372 -32.42 9.87 -0.73
C VAL A 372 -31.20 9.30 -1.45
N VAL A 373 -30.75 8.10 -1.05
CA VAL A 373 -29.64 7.39 -1.69
C VAL A 373 -29.99 7.02 -3.14
N LEU A 374 -31.16 6.40 -3.34
CA LEU A 374 -31.65 5.99 -4.67
C LEU A 374 -31.79 7.19 -5.60
N ARG A 375 -32.40 8.28 -5.14
CA ARG A 375 -32.53 9.52 -5.92
C ARG A 375 -31.17 10.08 -6.35
N MET A 376 -30.18 10.07 -5.44
CA MET A 376 -28.82 10.50 -5.76
C MET A 376 -28.21 9.63 -6.87
N ILE A 377 -28.33 8.30 -6.76
CA ILE A 377 -27.81 7.35 -7.75
C ILE A 377 -28.48 7.56 -9.11
N GLU A 378 -29.82 7.56 -9.17
CA GLU A 378 -30.59 7.73 -10.42
C GLU A 378 -30.22 9.03 -11.14
N SER A 379 -30.04 10.11 -10.37
CA SER A 379 -29.66 11.42 -10.90
C SER A 379 -28.29 11.45 -11.58
N ARG A 380 -27.40 10.49 -11.23
CA ARG A 380 -26.05 10.32 -11.81
C ARG A 380 -25.96 9.26 -12.91
N MET A 381 -26.98 8.43 -13.06
CA MET A 381 -27.04 7.44 -14.15
C MET A 381 -27.77 7.98 -15.38
N SER A 382 -28.68 8.94 -15.18
CA SER A 382 -29.45 9.54 -16.26
C SER A 382 -28.53 10.38 -17.16
N PRO A 383 -28.51 10.16 -18.49
CA PRO A 383 -27.75 11.01 -19.40
C PRO A 383 -28.19 12.47 -19.23
N PRO A 384 -27.28 13.45 -19.36
CA PRO A 384 -27.68 14.83 -19.42
C PRO A 384 -28.67 15.00 -20.58
N ASP A 385 -29.90 15.44 -20.28
CA ASP A 385 -30.93 15.70 -21.28
C ASP A 385 -30.31 16.40 -22.49
N ASP A 386 -30.55 15.79 -23.66
CA ASP A 386 -29.85 15.94 -24.93
C ASP A 386 -30.12 17.31 -25.59
N VAL A 387 -29.97 18.39 -24.83
CA VAL A 387 -30.18 19.76 -25.28
C VAL A 387 -28.91 20.21 -26.02
N GLY A 388 -28.69 19.61 -27.20
CA GLY A 388 -27.82 20.14 -28.26
C GLY A 388 -26.33 20.30 -27.94
N HIS A 389 -25.80 19.63 -26.91
CA HIS A 389 -24.40 19.80 -26.55
C HIS A 389 -23.47 19.03 -27.50
N THR A 390 -22.61 19.79 -28.15
CA THR A 390 -21.53 19.25 -29.00
C THR A 390 -20.67 18.26 -28.22
N PRO A 391 -20.34 17.08 -28.78
CA PRO A 391 -19.63 15.98 -28.11
C PRO A 391 -18.16 16.27 -27.67
N ARG A 392 -17.75 17.55 -27.63
CA ARG A 392 -16.40 17.98 -27.25
C ARG A 392 -16.31 18.64 -25.87
N SER A 393 -17.41 19.00 -25.23
CA SER A 393 -17.39 19.40 -23.82
C SER A 393 -17.37 18.14 -22.96
N GLY A 394 -16.24 17.87 -22.30
CA GLY A 394 -16.01 16.67 -21.47
C GLY A 394 -17.24 16.34 -20.64
N GLY A 395 -17.90 15.23 -20.99
CA GLY A 395 -19.18 14.86 -20.44
C GLY A 395 -19.12 14.60 -18.94
N ALA A 396 -20.24 14.83 -18.27
CA ALA A 396 -20.58 14.25 -16.98
C ALA A 396 -20.19 12.77 -16.96
N TRP A 397 -19.43 12.34 -15.96
CA TRP A 397 -19.12 10.91 -15.81
C TRP A 397 -20.22 10.25 -14.99
N SER A 398 -20.67 9.09 -15.46
CA SER A 398 -21.62 8.27 -14.70
C SER A 398 -20.95 7.61 -13.51
N LEU A 399 -21.70 7.47 -12.42
CA LEU A 399 -21.24 6.73 -11.25
C LEU A 399 -21.08 5.26 -11.63
N LYS A 400 -19.87 4.71 -11.49
CA LYS A 400 -19.55 3.31 -11.86
C LYS A 400 -19.65 2.37 -10.67
N SER A 401 -19.37 2.87 -9.47
CA SER A 401 -19.46 2.06 -8.26
C SER A 401 -19.84 2.86 -7.03
N ILE A 402 -20.67 2.26 -6.18
CA ILE A 402 -21.03 2.76 -4.87
C ILE A 402 -20.83 1.66 -3.83
N TRP A 403 -20.13 1.99 -2.74
CA TRP A 403 -19.96 1.12 -1.59
C TRP A 403 -20.49 1.80 -0.35
N MET A 404 -21.43 1.18 0.36
CA MET A 404 -21.92 1.70 1.65
C MET A 404 -21.94 0.57 2.69
N ASP A 405 -21.15 0.74 3.75
CA ASP A 405 -21.06 -0.21 4.87
C ASP A 405 -21.41 0.48 6.18
N GLY A 406 -21.89 -0.26 7.16
CA GLY A 406 -22.24 0.25 8.49
C GLY A 406 -23.48 1.16 8.52
N CYS A 407 -24.41 0.99 7.58
CA CYS A 407 -25.77 1.52 7.63
C CYS A 407 -26.79 0.39 7.88
N GLU A 408 -28.03 0.77 8.18
CA GLU A 408 -29.14 -0.18 8.15
C GLU A 408 -29.30 -0.74 6.72
N PRO A 409 -29.62 -2.04 6.57
CA PRO A 409 -29.95 -2.61 5.28
C PRO A 409 -31.15 -1.88 4.66
N MET A 410 -31.10 -1.63 3.35
CA MET A 410 -32.23 -1.04 2.63
C MET A 410 -33.48 -1.92 2.73
N ALA A 411 -34.65 -1.31 2.64
CA ALA A 411 -35.91 -2.03 2.48
C ALA A 411 -35.89 -2.89 1.20
N GLU A 412 -36.62 -4.01 1.20
CA GLU A 412 -36.61 -4.96 0.08
C GLU A 412 -37.04 -4.32 -1.26
N GLU A 413 -37.99 -3.39 -1.21
CA GLU A 413 -38.42 -2.60 -2.37
C GLU A 413 -37.29 -1.71 -2.90
N SER A 414 -36.58 -1.02 -2.00
CA SER A 414 -35.41 -0.20 -2.32
C SER A 414 -34.26 -1.02 -2.92
N ILE A 415 -33.99 -2.22 -2.39
CA ILE A 415 -32.99 -3.15 -2.92
C ILE A 415 -33.38 -3.58 -4.33
N SER A 416 -34.65 -3.95 -4.55
CA SER A 416 -35.13 -4.36 -5.88
C SER A 416 -34.96 -3.24 -6.90
N ARG A 417 -35.28 -1.99 -6.51
CA ARG A 417 -35.07 -0.80 -7.35
C ARG A 417 -33.58 -0.55 -7.63
N LEU A 418 -32.72 -0.69 -6.63
CA LEU A 418 -31.26 -0.59 -6.79
C LEU A 418 -30.71 -1.65 -7.75
N GLU A 419 -31.17 -2.89 -7.65
CA GLU A 419 -30.80 -4.00 -8.54
C GLU A 419 -31.19 -3.70 -9.99
N THR A 420 -32.40 -3.17 -10.22
CA THR A 420 -32.83 -2.71 -11.56
C THR A 420 -31.89 -1.62 -12.10
N ILE A 421 -31.58 -0.59 -11.31
CA ILE A 421 -30.64 0.46 -11.71
C ILE A 421 -29.27 -0.14 -12.07
N CYS A 422 -28.75 -1.06 -11.25
CA CYS A 422 -27.46 -1.71 -11.49
C CYS A 422 -27.46 -2.53 -12.79
N GLN A 423 -28.56 -3.25 -13.06
CA GLN A 423 -28.71 -4.05 -14.28
C GLN A 423 -28.79 -3.18 -15.54
N GLU A 424 -29.52 -2.08 -15.50
CA GLU A 424 -29.72 -1.18 -16.65
C GLU A 424 -28.48 -0.34 -16.95
N SER A 425 -27.78 0.11 -15.91
CA SER A 425 -26.70 1.10 -16.04
C SER A 425 -25.29 0.52 -15.94
N GLY A 426 -25.14 -0.72 -15.46
CA GLY A 426 -23.85 -1.33 -15.17
C GLY A 426 -23.19 -0.84 -13.87
N LEU A 427 -23.90 -0.04 -13.05
CA LEU A 427 -23.45 0.38 -11.73
C LEU A 427 -23.17 -0.84 -10.84
N LYS A 428 -22.04 -0.81 -10.11
CA LYS A 428 -21.72 -1.79 -9.07
C LYS A 428 -22.09 -1.23 -7.69
N ALA A 429 -23.11 -1.79 -7.06
CA ALA A 429 -23.48 -1.47 -5.69
C ALA A 429 -23.05 -2.60 -4.73
N GLU A 430 -22.22 -2.26 -3.73
CA GLU A 430 -21.65 -3.22 -2.79
C GLU A 430 -21.71 -2.71 -1.33
N GLY A 431 -21.69 -3.61 -0.35
CA GLY A 431 -21.72 -3.26 1.09
C GLY A 431 -22.95 -3.82 1.81
N THR A 432 -23.15 -3.43 3.08
CA THR A 432 -24.26 -3.98 3.90
C THR A 432 -25.62 -3.49 3.45
N PHE A 433 -25.68 -2.30 2.85
CA PHE A 433 -26.93 -1.67 2.41
C PHE A 433 -27.63 -2.42 1.26
N ALA A 434 -26.83 -3.01 0.37
CA ALA A 434 -27.31 -3.72 -0.82
C ALA A 434 -27.47 -5.22 -0.60
N ARG A 435 -27.20 -5.73 0.61
CA ARG A 435 -27.43 -7.15 0.92
C ARG A 435 -28.89 -7.36 1.26
N ARG A 436 -29.56 -8.21 0.49
CA ARG A 436 -30.83 -8.81 0.93
C ARG A 436 -30.58 -9.44 2.29
N ASN A 437 -31.38 -9.08 3.28
CA ASN A 437 -31.43 -9.75 4.57
C ASN A 437 -31.97 -11.17 4.38
N HIS A 438 -31.19 -12.03 3.73
CA HIS A 438 -31.36 -13.46 3.84
C HIS A 438 -30.86 -13.84 5.24
N ILE A 439 -31.67 -13.48 6.25
CA ILE A 439 -31.70 -14.21 7.51
C ILE A 439 -32.35 -15.55 7.17
N SER A 440 -31.68 -16.37 6.35
CA SER A 440 -31.85 -17.80 6.50
C SER A 440 -31.30 -18.09 7.88
N ILE A 441 -32.20 -18.34 8.84
CA ILE A 441 -31.85 -18.93 10.13
C ILE A 441 -31.29 -20.32 9.78
N SER A 442 -30.01 -20.37 9.44
CA SER A 442 -29.29 -21.61 9.27
C SER A 442 -28.98 -22.13 10.65
N THR A 443 -29.87 -22.97 11.17
CA THR A 443 -29.55 -23.92 12.24
C THR A 443 -28.55 -24.94 11.70
N SER A 444 -27.27 -24.58 11.54
CA SER A 444 -26.20 -25.57 11.41
C SER A 444 -24.81 -25.04 11.80
N THR A 445 -24.25 -25.73 12.78
CA THR A 445 -22.87 -26.20 12.92
C THR A 445 -21.74 -25.37 12.28
N ILE A 446 -20.88 -24.86 13.16
CA ILE A 446 -19.58 -24.23 12.87
C ILE A 446 -18.79 -25.08 11.86
N ALA A 447 -18.71 -24.61 10.63
CA ALA A 447 -17.75 -25.04 9.62
C ALA A 447 -16.92 -23.81 9.23
N THR A 448 -15.64 -23.84 9.61
CA THR A 448 -14.61 -22.88 9.23
C THR A 448 -14.23 -23.10 7.76
N GLU A 449 -14.56 -22.14 6.88
CA GLU A 449 -13.94 -21.75 5.60
C GLU A 449 -14.98 -20.87 4.84
N LEU A 450 -14.70 -19.85 4.03
CA LEU A 450 -13.58 -19.60 3.11
C LEU A 450 -13.55 -18.10 2.70
N GLN A 451 -12.37 -17.71 2.21
CA GLN A 451 -11.96 -16.51 1.47
C GLN A 451 -12.98 -15.70 0.65
N THR A 452 -12.86 -14.37 0.76
CA THR A 452 -13.26 -13.35 -0.23
C THR A 452 -12.04 -12.77 -0.97
N PRO A 453 -12.18 -12.23 -2.19
CA PRO A 453 -11.06 -11.78 -3.01
C PRO A 453 -10.51 -10.46 -2.47
N ARG A 454 -9.26 -10.46 -2.01
CA ARG A 454 -8.55 -9.28 -1.50
C ARG A 454 -7.81 -8.56 -2.63
N PHE A 455 -8.36 -7.44 -3.08
CA PHE A 455 -7.54 -6.29 -3.49
C PHE A 455 -7.57 -5.26 -2.37
N SER A 456 -6.65 -5.40 -1.43
CA SER A 456 -6.36 -4.35 -0.47
C SER A 456 -4.88 -4.41 -0.09
N PHE A 457 -4.16 -3.35 -0.45
CA PHE A 457 -2.92 -3.01 0.23
C PHE A 457 -3.26 -2.71 1.68
N PHE A 458 -3.19 -3.72 2.53
CA PHE A 458 -3.14 -3.56 3.99
C PHE A 458 -2.12 -4.55 4.55
N PHE A 459 -0.99 -4.02 5.00
CA PHE A 459 -0.39 -4.55 6.22
C PHE A 459 -1.42 -4.29 7.33
N ARG A 460 -2.06 -5.33 7.85
CA ARG A 460 -2.73 -5.27 9.15
C ARG A 460 -1.63 -5.24 10.21
N PRO A 461 -1.47 -4.17 11.01
CA PRO A 461 -0.44 -4.11 12.06
C PRO A 461 -0.60 -5.19 13.14
N GLY A 462 -1.82 -5.73 13.31
CA GLY A 462 -2.11 -6.75 14.32
C GLY A 462 -1.47 -8.13 14.09
N ALA A 463 -1.06 -8.47 12.86
CA ALA A 463 -0.44 -9.77 12.58
C ALA A 463 1.04 -9.81 13.04
N THR A 464 1.76 -8.69 12.96
CA THR A 464 3.16 -8.60 13.38
C THR A 464 3.29 -8.58 14.90
N VAL A 465 2.36 -7.94 15.61
CA VAL A 465 2.32 -7.95 17.08
C VAL A 465 2.04 -9.37 17.61
N LEU A 466 1.14 -10.14 16.98
CA LEU A 466 0.87 -11.53 17.38
C LEU A 466 2.04 -12.48 17.08
N TRP A 467 2.81 -12.22 16.02
CA TRP A 467 3.99 -13.04 15.68
C TRP A 467 5.15 -12.80 16.67
N VAL A 468 5.37 -11.56 17.09
CA VAL A 468 6.37 -11.21 18.12
C VAL A 468 5.96 -11.73 19.51
N PHE A 469 4.67 -11.66 19.88
CA PHE A 469 4.19 -12.25 21.14
C PHE A 469 4.34 -13.79 21.17
N LYS A 470 4.13 -14.48 20.05
CA LYS A 470 4.39 -15.93 19.96
C LYS A 470 5.88 -16.29 20.07
N LEU A 471 6.77 -15.40 19.63
CA LEU A 471 8.23 -15.59 19.78
C LEU A 471 8.71 -15.35 21.21
N LEU A 472 8.04 -14.46 21.96
CA LEU A 472 8.38 -14.15 23.36
C LEU A 472 7.74 -15.11 24.37
N LEU A 473 6.58 -15.71 24.07
CA LEU A 473 5.91 -16.67 24.96
C LEU A 473 6.39 -18.12 24.79
N GLY A 474 7.34 -18.38 23.87
CA GLY A 474 7.89 -19.72 23.59
C GLY A 474 9.17 -20.09 24.37
N ARG A 475 9.57 -19.30 25.37
CA ARG A 475 10.67 -19.63 26.29
C ARG A 475 10.17 -19.58 27.74
N GLN A 476 9.54 -20.67 28.17
CA GLN A 476 9.53 -21.11 29.57
C GLN A 476 9.80 -22.61 29.62
#